data_AF-A0A525IB42-F1
#
_entry.id   AF-A0A525IB42-F1
#
_cell.length_a   1.000
_cell.length_b   1.000
_cell.length_c   1.000
_cell.angle_alpha   90.00
_cell.angle_beta   90.00
_cell.angle_gamma   90.00
#
_symmetry.space_group_name_H-M   'P 1'
#
loop_
_entity.id
_entity.type
_entity.pdbx_description
1 polymer ?
#
loop_
_entity_poly.entity_id
_entity_poly.type
_entity_poly.pdbx_seq_one_letter_code
_entity_poly.pdbx_strand_id
1 'polypeptide(L)'
;MRRAWAIFRQTYNFPAIKFSDIGRKCFAWALRQAWVEAREAARVAALSPAAKADGIETLQSLISRAGYIDSGPQWKATVAAHRDEIRQLQTV
;
A
#
# COMPACT_ATOMS: atom_id res chain seq x y z
N MET A 1 7.62 -7.15 -13.79
CA MET A 1 8.89 -7.73 -13.27
C MET A 1 9.71 -6.79 -12.38
N ARG A 2 9.89 -5.50 -12.72
CA ARG A 2 10.70 -4.55 -11.92
C ARG A 2 10.33 -4.51 -10.42
N ARG A 3 9.03 -4.55 -10.10
CA ARG A 3 8.58 -4.49 -8.70
C ARG A 3 8.98 -5.70 -7.88
N ALA A 4 8.85 -6.91 -8.43
CA ALA A 4 9.31 -8.14 -7.77
C ALA A 4 10.81 -8.09 -7.44
N TRP A 5 11.64 -7.55 -8.35
CA TRP A 5 13.06 -7.32 -8.08
C TRP A 5 13.32 -6.26 -7.01
N ALA A 6 12.49 -5.22 -6.91
CA ALA A 6 12.60 -4.24 -5.83
C ALA A 6 12.30 -4.88 -4.46
N ILE A 7 11.21 -5.64 -4.37
CA ILE A 7 10.84 -6.39 -3.16
C ILE A 7 11.96 -7.37 -2.79
N PHE A 8 12.44 -8.15 -3.76
CA PHE A 8 13.52 -9.12 -3.53
C PHE A 8 14.80 -8.47 -2.99
N ARG A 9 15.21 -7.32 -3.55
CA ARG A 9 16.38 -6.57 -3.09
C ARG A 9 16.21 -6.04 -1.68
N GLN A 10 15.06 -5.46 -1.38
CA GLN A 10 14.76 -4.90 -0.06
C GLN A 10 14.67 -5.98 1.02
N THR A 11 14.06 -7.12 0.72
CA THR A 11 13.83 -8.20 1.70
C THR A 11 15.07 -9.05 1.95
N TYR A 12 15.83 -9.38 0.89
CA TYR A 12 16.93 -10.34 0.99
C TYR A 12 18.32 -9.72 0.80
N ASN A 13 18.41 -8.38 0.85
CA ASN A 13 19.65 -7.62 0.70
C ASN A 13 20.45 -8.01 -0.58
N PHE A 14 19.75 -8.35 -1.66
CA PHE A 14 20.39 -8.61 -2.95
C PHE A 14 20.90 -7.28 -3.55
N PRO A 15 22.12 -7.21 -4.11
CA PRO A 15 23.05 -8.32 -4.40
C PRO A 15 24.13 -8.60 -3.35
N ALA A 16 24.09 -7.95 -2.17
CA ALA A 16 25.07 -8.21 -1.12
C ALA A 16 25.06 -9.68 -0.68
N ILE A 17 23.88 -10.30 -0.65
CA ILE A 17 23.72 -11.76 -0.58
C ILE A 17 23.48 -12.31 -1.99
N LYS A 18 24.27 -13.32 -2.38
CA LYS A 18 24.18 -13.93 -3.71
C LYS A 18 22.88 -14.71 -3.88
N PHE A 19 22.36 -14.72 -5.10
CA PHE A 19 21.09 -15.41 -5.41
C PHE A 19 21.13 -16.92 -5.10
N SER A 20 22.28 -17.57 -5.22
CA SER A 20 22.40 -19.01 -4.90
C SER A 20 22.12 -19.31 -3.43
N ASP A 21 22.39 -18.36 -2.52
CA ASP A 21 22.15 -18.53 -1.09
C ASP A 21 20.71 -18.21 -0.70
N ILE A 22 20.06 -17.28 -1.41
CA ILE A 22 18.67 -16.90 -1.18
C ILE A 22 17.71 -17.92 -1.84
N GLY A 23 17.96 -18.24 -3.10
CA GLY A 23 17.25 -19.26 -3.86
C GLY A 23 15.99 -18.80 -4.60
N ARG A 24 15.55 -19.66 -5.53
CA ARG A 24 14.42 -19.40 -6.45
C ARG A 24 13.07 -19.28 -5.76
N LYS A 25 12.86 -19.99 -4.64
CA LYS A 25 11.59 -19.96 -3.89
C LYS A 25 11.32 -18.58 -3.28
N CYS A 26 12.36 -17.91 -2.80
CA CYS A 26 12.29 -16.54 -2.28
C CYS A 26 11.97 -15.53 -3.38
N PHE A 27 12.55 -15.69 -4.57
CA PHE A 27 12.18 -14.86 -5.72
C PHE A 27 10.74 -15.10 -6.17
N ALA A 28 10.28 -16.36 -6.17
CA ALA A 28 8.87 -16.68 -6.45
C ALA A 28 7.91 -16.08 -5.43
N TRP A 29 8.31 -15.96 -4.16
CA TRP A 29 7.55 -15.21 -3.16
C TRP A 29 7.49 -13.71 -3.51
N ALA A 30 8.61 -13.09 -3.88
CA ALA A 30 8.62 -11.68 -4.29
C ALA A 30 7.77 -11.42 -5.55
N LEU A 31 7.72 -12.38 -6.49
CA LEU A 31 6.82 -12.35 -7.64
C LEU A 31 5.35 -12.35 -7.21
N ARG A 32 4.97 -13.21 -6.28
CA ARG A 32 3.61 -13.26 -5.73
C ARG A 32 3.23 -11.95 -5.04
N GLN A 33 4.14 -11.36 -4.26
CA GLN A 33 3.91 -10.06 -3.62
C GLN A 33 3.68 -8.96 -4.65
N ALA A 34 4.54 -8.88 -5.67
CA ALA A 34 4.38 -7.91 -6.75
C ALA A 34 3.05 -8.10 -7.52
N TRP A 35 2.58 -9.34 -7.67
CA TRP A 35 1.28 -9.61 -8.27
C TRP A 35 0.12 -9.12 -7.39
N VAL A 36 0.17 -9.35 -6.08
CA VAL A 36 -0.85 -8.85 -5.15
C VAL A 36 -0.93 -7.33 -5.19
N GLU A 37 0.22 -6.63 -5.13
CA GLU A 37 0.26 -5.17 -5.27
C GLU A 37 -0.33 -4.69 -6.60
N ALA A 38 0.02 -5.35 -7.71
CA ALA A 38 -0.50 -4.99 -9.03
C ALA A 38 -2.00 -5.23 -9.16
N ARG A 39 -2.50 -6.32 -8.57
CA ARG A 39 -3.93 -6.64 -8.53
C ARG A 39 -4.70 -5.61 -7.72
N GLU A 40 -4.16 -5.17 -6.59
CA GLU A 40 -4.80 -4.14 -5.78
C GLU A 40 -4.83 -2.79 -6.49
N ALA A 41 -3.72 -2.40 -7.15
CA ALA A 41 -3.69 -1.20 -7.98
C ALA A 41 -4.72 -1.27 -9.12
N ALA A 42 -4.85 -2.43 -9.78
CA ALA A 42 -5.86 -2.64 -10.82
C ALA A 42 -7.29 -2.59 -10.26
N ARG A 43 -7.53 -3.12 -9.06
CA ARG A 43 -8.83 -3.05 -8.37
C ARG A 43 -9.22 -1.61 -8.11
N VAL A 44 -8.30 -0.79 -7.60
CA VAL A 44 -8.53 0.64 -7.33
C VAL A 44 -8.73 1.40 -8.65
N ALA A 45 -7.98 1.09 -9.69
CA ALA A 45 -8.15 1.69 -11.01
C ALA A 45 -9.49 1.33 -11.66
N ALA A 46 -10.03 0.15 -11.37
CA ALA A 46 -11.33 -0.30 -11.84
C ALA A 46 -12.51 0.32 -11.07
N LEU A 47 -12.28 1.02 -9.95
CA LEU A 47 -13.35 1.74 -9.25
C LEU A 47 -13.89 2.86 -10.14
N SER A 48 -15.22 2.97 -10.18
CA SER A 48 -15.86 4.09 -10.85
C SER A 48 -15.49 5.41 -10.16
N PRO A 49 -15.52 6.55 -10.88
CA PRO A 49 -15.31 7.86 -10.27
C PRO A 49 -16.25 8.13 -9.08
N ALA A 50 -17.50 7.66 -9.16
CA ALA A 50 -18.47 7.76 -8.06
C ALA A 50 -18.01 6.96 -6.83
N ALA A 51 -17.59 5.70 -7.01
CA ALA A 51 -17.10 4.88 -5.90
C ALA A 51 -15.82 5.46 -5.25
N LYS A 52 -14.95 6.10 -6.04
CA LYS A 52 -13.79 6.85 -5.52
C LYS A 52 -14.23 8.07 -4.70
N ALA A 53 -15.22 8.83 -5.19
CA ALA A 53 -15.76 9.99 -4.48
C ALA A 53 -16.40 9.59 -3.14
N ASP A 54 -17.23 8.54 -3.13
CA ASP A 54 -17.86 8.02 -1.90
C ASP A 54 -16.81 7.55 -0.88
N GLY A 55 -15.74 6.90 -1.35
CA GLY A 55 -14.60 6.50 -0.52
C GLY A 55 -13.88 7.70 0.10
N ILE A 56 -13.64 8.76 -0.69
CA ILE A 56 -13.04 10.01 -0.19
C ILE A 56 -13.93 10.67 0.85
N GLU A 57 -15.24 10.77 0.62
CA GLU A 57 -16.20 11.34 1.58
C GLU A 57 -16.22 10.55 2.90
N THR A 58 -16.19 9.22 2.81
CA THR A 58 -16.12 8.33 3.98
C THR A 58 -14.83 8.59 4.79
N LEU A 59 -13.69 8.66 4.12
CA LEU A 59 -12.40 8.92 4.77
C LEU A 59 -12.33 10.32 5.39
N GLN A 60 -12.90 11.33 4.73
CA GLN A 60 -13.03 12.69 5.30
C GLN A 60 -13.92 12.69 6.55
N SER A 61 -15.01 11.94 6.53
CA SER A 61 -15.88 11.76 7.70
C SER A 61 -15.16 11.08 8.86
N LEU A 62 -14.33 10.07 8.59
CA LEU A 62 -13.50 9.41 9.60
C LEU A 62 -12.42 10.34 10.17
N ILE A 63 -11.79 11.17 9.35
CA ILE A 63 -10.85 12.20 9.82
C ILE A 63 -11.55 13.19 10.78
N SER A 64 -12.77 13.63 10.44
CA SER A 64 -13.56 14.50 11.31
C SER A 64 -13.86 13.85 12.66
N ARG A 65 -14.15 12.54 12.67
CA ARG A 65 -14.38 11.75 13.89
C ARG A 65 -13.09 11.37 14.63
N ALA A 66 -11.94 11.38 13.98
CA ALA A 66 -10.66 11.07 14.62
C ALA A 66 -10.33 12.05 15.76
N GLY A 67 -10.95 13.25 15.77
CA GLY A 67 -10.84 14.19 16.89
C GLY A 67 -11.36 13.67 18.23
N TYR A 68 -12.12 12.57 18.26
CA TYR A 68 -12.53 11.87 19.48
C TYR A 68 -11.51 10.85 19.99
N ILE A 69 -10.34 10.71 19.35
CA ILE A 69 -9.27 9.85 19.83
C ILE A 69 -8.51 10.58 20.94
N ASP A 70 -8.60 10.07 22.17
CA ASP A 70 -7.97 10.67 23.36
C ASP A 70 -6.43 10.65 23.32
N SER A 71 -5.86 9.70 22.56
CA SER A 71 -4.42 9.59 22.38
C SER A 71 -3.93 10.47 21.23
N GLY A 72 -3.25 11.57 21.55
CA GLY A 72 -2.66 12.49 20.56
C GLY A 72 -1.77 11.81 19.51
N PRO A 73 -0.86 10.88 19.86
CA PRO A 73 -0.08 10.12 18.90
C PRO A 73 -0.94 9.24 17.97
N GLN A 74 -1.95 8.56 18.52
CA GLN A 74 -2.84 7.69 17.76
C GLN A 74 -3.76 8.49 16.83
N TRP A 75 -4.23 9.66 17.27
CA TRP A 75 -4.97 10.61 16.46
C TRP A 75 -4.17 11.03 15.23
N LYS A 76 -2.92 11.48 15.43
CA LYS A 76 -2.04 11.89 14.33
C LYS A 76 -1.79 10.76 13.34
N ALA A 77 -1.52 9.55 13.83
CA ALA A 77 -1.30 8.38 12.98
C ALA A 77 -2.54 8.01 12.15
N THR A 78 -3.72 8.03 12.77
CA THR A 78 -5.01 7.74 12.12
C THR A 78 -5.32 8.77 11.03
N VAL A 79 -5.18 10.06 11.33
CA VAL A 79 -5.42 11.14 10.35
C VAL A 79 -4.42 11.07 9.19
N ALA A 80 -3.14 10.77 9.47
CA ALA A 80 -2.13 10.61 8.43
C ALA A 80 -2.47 9.45 7.49
N ALA A 81 -2.84 8.29 8.04
CA ALA A 81 -3.22 7.11 7.24
C ALA A 81 -4.42 7.40 6.32
N HIS A 82 -5.49 8.01 6.85
CA HIS A 82 -6.67 8.35 6.03
C HIS A 82 -6.36 9.38 4.94
N ARG A 83 -5.48 10.35 5.22
CA ARG A 83 -5.04 11.33 4.20
C ARG A 83 -4.21 10.69 3.10
N ASP A 84 -3.37 9.73 3.43
CA ASP A 84 -2.58 9.00 2.43
C ASP A 84 -3.49 8.14 1.55
N GLU A 85 -4.54 7.52 2.11
CA GLU A 85 -5.55 6.77 1.36
C GLU A 85 -6.36 7.68 0.42
N ILE A 86 -6.78 8.86 0.87
CA ILE A 86 -7.42 9.87 -0.01
C ILE A 86 -6.48 10.23 -1.17
N ARG A 87 -5.19 10.47 -0.91
CA ARG A 87 -4.22 10.79 -1.97
C ARG A 87 -4.11 9.66 -2.99
N GLN A 88 -4.15 8.40 -2.56
CA GLN A 88 -4.12 7.25 -3.46
C GLN A 88 -5.37 7.20 -4.34
N LEU A 89 -6.57 7.40 -3.78
CA LEU A 89 -7.82 7.41 -4.54
C LEU A 89 -7.89 8.55 -5.58
N GLN A 90 -7.21 9.68 -5.32
CA GLN A 90 -7.16 10.83 -6.23
C GLN A 90 -6.12 10.71 -7.36
N THR A 91 -5.07 9.91 -7.16
CA THR A 91 -3.94 9.82 -8.11
C THR A 91 -4.14 8.73 -9.17
N VAL A 92 -5.05 7.78 -8.94
CA VAL A 92 -5.40 6.68 -9.84
C VAL A 92 -6.61 7.06 -10.68
#